data_AF-A0A9J7KKT2-F1
#
_entry.id   AF-A0A9J7KKT2-F1
#
_cell.length_a   1.000
_cell.length_b   1.000
_cell.length_c   1.000
_cell.angle_alpha   90.00
_cell.angle_beta   90.00
_cell.angle_gamma   90.00
#
_symmetry.space_group_name_H-M   'P 1'
#
loop_
_entity.id
_entity.type
_entity.pdbx_description
1 polymer ?
#
loop_
_entity_poly.entity_id
_entity_poly.type
_entity_poly.pdbx_seq_one_letter_code
_entity_poly.pdbx_strand_id
1 'polypeptide(L)'
;MAMVQKIQVQVRDLVFNLHMILSDTVKMKEFQEDPEMLLDLMYRIAKGYQNSPDLRLTWLQNMAGKHTERGNHAEAAQCLVHSAALVAEYLNMLEDKPYLPIGCVSFQNISSNVLEESAVSDDVVSPDEEGICTGKYFTELGLVGLLEQAAYAFSMAQMYEAQNETYKILIPIHEAERSHKKLATIHGKLQEAFQQIIKQDQAGKRMFGTFFRVGFYGSKFGDLDGEEFVYKEPAITKLPEIAHRLESFYADRFGQDLVEVIKDSSPVDSSRLHPNKAYIQLTYVEPYFDLYEMKDRISYFDKNYNLSQ
;
A
#
# COMPACT_ATOMS: atom_id res chain seq x y z
N MET A 1 -36.16 13.46 -16.46
CA MET A 1 -36.05 11.98 -16.33
C MET A 1 -34.59 11.54 -16.16
N ALA A 2 -33.66 11.92 -17.05
CA ALA A 2 -32.23 11.57 -16.91
C ALA A 2 -31.57 12.05 -15.59
N MET A 3 -31.88 13.26 -15.12
CA MET A 3 -31.34 13.80 -13.86
C MET A 3 -31.79 13.02 -12.62
N VAL A 4 -33.06 12.60 -12.57
CA VAL A 4 -33.62 11.81 -11.45
C VAL A 4 -32.97 10.42 -11.42
N GLN A 5 -32.72 9.82 -12.59
CA GLN A 5 -32.06 8.52 -12.69
C GLN A 5 -30.57 8.61 -12.29
N LYS A 6 -29.88 9.71 -12.64
CA LYS A 6 -28.50 9.98 -12.17
C LYS A 6 -28.43 10.09 -10.64
N ILE A 7 -29.34 10.85 -10.03
CA ILE A 7 -29.42 11.00 -8.56
C ILE A 7 -29.72 9.65 -7.88
N GLN A 8 -30.61 8.83 -8.44
CA GLN A 8 -30.91 7.51 -7.87
C GLN A 8 -29.70 6.56 -7.88
N VAL A 9 -28.88 6.59 -8.93
CA VAL A 9 -27.65 5.79 -9.01
C VAL A 9 -26.64 6.29 -7.98
N GLN A 10 -26.36 7.60 -7.93
CA GLN A 10 -25.43 8.18 -6.96
C GLN A 10 -25.82 7.90 -5.50
N VAL A 11 -27.11 8.02 -5.15
CA VAL A 11 -27.59 7.71 -3.80
C VAL A 11 -27.44 6.22 -3.48
N ARG A 12 -27.71 5.34 -4.46
CA ARG A 12 -27.54 3.90 -4.27
C ARG A 12 -26.08 3.51 -4.06
N ASP A 13 -25.18 4.10 -4.84
CA ASP A 13 -23.74 3.85 -4.75
C ASP A 13 -23.19 4.37 -3.42
N LEU A 14 -23.64 5.55 -2.98
CA LEU A 14 -23.29 6.10 -1.66
C LEU A 14 -23.77 5.19 -0.52
N VAL A 15 -25.03 4.73 -0.57
CA VAL A 15 -25.58 3.81 0.45
C VAL A 15 -24.82 2.49 0.47
N PHE A 16 -24.48 1.96 -0.71
CA PHE A 16 -23.69 0.73 -0.82
C PHE A 16 -22.29 0.92 -0.24
N ASN A 17 -21.59 2.00 -0.60
CA ASN A 17 -20.26 2.31 -0.09
C ASN A 17 -20.27 2.49 1.44
N LEU A 18 -21.24 3.24 1.98
CA LEU A 18 -21.39 3.40 3.43
C LEU A 18 -21.68 2.07 4.13
N HIS A 19 -22.51 1.21 3.54
CA HIS A 19 -22.77 -0.12 4.09
C HIS A 19 -21.50 -0.98 4.13
N MET A 20 -20.69 -0.94 3.07
CA MET A 20 -19.41 -1.64 3.00
C MET A 20 -18.42 -1.13 4.07
N ILE A 21 -18.26 0.19 4.18
CA ILE A 21 -17.40 0.81 5.20
C ILE A 21 -17.83 0.39 6.61
N LEU A 22 -19.13 0.42 6.90
CA LEU A 22 -19.66 0.03 8.21
C LEU A 22 -19.44 -1.46 8.49
N SER A 23 -19.70 -2.32 7.50
CA SER A 23 -19.43 -3.75 7.58
C SER A 23 -17.96 -4.03 7.89
N ASP A 24 -17.04 -3.42 7.13
CA ASP A 24 -15.60 -3.61 7.31
C ASP A 24 -15.11 -3.04 8.65
N THR A 25 -15.69 -1.94 9.12
CA THR A 25 -15.39 -1.36 10.44
C THR A 25 -15.80 -2.30 11.58
N VAL A 26 -16.92 -3.02 11.44
CA VAL A 26 -17.33 -4.04 12.41
C VAL A 26 -16.34 -5.21 12.39
N LYS A 27 -15.98 -5.69 11.20
CA LYS A 27 -15.01 -6.78 11.03
C LYS A 27 -13.64 -6.43 11.59
N MET A 28 -13.20 -5.17 11.50
CA MET A 28 -11.92 -4.76 12.11
C MET A 28 -11.83 -5.09 13.60
N LYS A 29 -12.96 -5.06 14.34
CA LYS A 29 -12.98 -5.46 15.76
C LYS A 29 -12.88 -6.97 15.94
N GLU A 30 -13.45 -7.73 15.02
CA GLU A 30 -13.45 -9.20 15.06
C GLU A 30 -12.10 -9.79 14.64
N PHE A 31 -11.35 -9.08 13.80
CA PHE A 31 -10.07 -9.52 13.23
C PHE A 31 -8.87 -8.73 13.78
N GLN A 32 -8.94 -8.17 15.00
CA GLN A 32 -7.81 -7.43 15.60
C GLN A 32 -6.55 -8.27 15.79
N GLU A 33 -6.74 -9.58 15.97
CA GLU A 33 -5.66 -10.55 16.16
C GLU A 33 -5.09 -11.06 14.84
N ASP A 34 -5.70 -10.71 13.69
CA ASP A 34 -5.24 -11.06 12.33
C ASP A 34 -4.53 -9.86 11.69
N PRO A 35 -3.19 -9.83 11.69
CA PRO A 35 -2.42 -8.70 11.21
C PRO A 35 -2.71 -8.31 9.76
N GLU A 36 -2.83 -9.31 8.89
CA GLU A 36 -3.01 -9.16 7.46
C GLU A 36 -4.45 -8.76 7.12
N MET A 37 -5.45 -9.44 7.68
CA MET A 37 -6.85 -9.08 7.48
C MET A 37 -7.17 -7.69 8.04
N LEU A 38 -6.60 -7.33 9.20
CA LEU A 38 -6.80 -6.00 9.77
C LEU A 38 -6.32 -4.90 8.80
N LEU A 39 -5.13 -5.06 8.21
CA LEU A 39 -4.58 -4.08 7.26
C LEU A 39 -5.38 -4.04 5.95
N ASP A 40 -5.83 -5.19 5.46
CA ASP A 40 -6.68 -5.26 4.28
C ASP A 40 -8.04 -4.56 4.51
N LEU A 41 -8.68 -4.79 5.66
CA LEU A 41 -9.89 -4.07 6.06
C LEU A 41 -9.65 -2.56 6.20
N MET A 42 -8.51 -2.14 6.77
CA MET A 42 -8.13 -0.73 6.83
C MET A 42 -8.00 -0.12 5.43
N TYR A 43 -7.39 -0.85 4.48
CA TYR A 43 -7.26 -0.40 3.09
C TYR A 43 -8.63 -0.32 2.39
N ARG A 44 -9.50 -1.31 2.57
CA ARG A 44 -10.88 -1.29 2.04
C ARG A 44 -11.68 -0.10 2.55
N ILE A 45 -11.60 0.19 3.85
CA ILE A 45 -12.24 1.38 4.43
C ILE A 45 -11.63 2.66 3.89
N ALA A 46 -10.30 2.74 3.82
CA ALA A 46 -9.61 3.88 3.21
C ALA A 46 -10.07 4.10 1.77
N LYS A 47 -10.30 3.02 1.01
CA LYS A 47 -10.77 3.07 -0.38
C LYS A 47 -12.22 3.55 -0.45
N GLY A 48 -13.07 3.11 0.48
CA GLY A 48 -14.42 3.65 0.60
C GLY A 48 -14.48 5.16 0.85
N TYR A 49 -13.44 5.73 1.49
CA TYR A 49 -13.30 7.17 1.72
C TYR A 49 -12.55 7.94 0.62
N GLN A 50 -12.39 7.38 -0.59
CA GLN A 50 -11.69 8.07 -1.70
C GLN A 50 -12.24 9.47 -2.01
N ASN A 51 -13.55 9.70 -1.86
CA ASN A 51 -14.19 11.01 -2.08
C ASN A 51 -14.12 11.95 -0.87
N SER A 52 -13.44 11.54 0.21
CA SER A 52 -13.27 12.33 1.44
C SER A 52 -11.78 12.43 1.78
N PRO A 53 -11.05 13.42 1.23
CA PRO A 53 -9.59 13.48 1.29
C PRO A 53 -9.05 13.45 2.71
N ASP A 54 -9.66 14.15 3.67
CA ASP A 54 -9.23 14.13 5.08
C ASP A 54 -9.36 12.74 5.73
N LEU A 55 -10.42 12.00 5.42
CA LEU A 55 -10.63 10.64 5.93
C LEU A 55 -9.69 9.66 5.25
N ARG A 56 -9.57 9.71 3.91
CA ARG A 56 -8.59 8.91 3.14
C ARG A 56 -7.19 9.09 3.72
N LEU A 57 -6.76 10.34 3.93
CA LEU A 57 -5.47 10.67 4.51
C LEU A 57 -5.29 10.10 5.92
N THR A 58 -6.31 10.25 6.77
CA THR A 58 -6.28 9.71 8.14
C THR A 58 -6.06 8.20 8.15
N TRP A 59 -6.74 7.47 7.27
CA TRP A 59 -6.58 6.02 7.16
C TRP A 59 -5.20 5.61 6.64
N LEU A 60 -4.70 6.28 5.59
CA LEU A 60 -3.35 6.04 5.07
C LEU A 60 -2.28 6.27 6.15
N GLN A 61 -2.40 7.34 6.94
CA GLN A 61 -1.48 7.61 8.05
C GLN A 61 -1.58 6.58 9.17
N ASN A 62 -2.79 6.13 9.52
CA ASN A 62 -2.98 5.07 10.51
C ASN A 62 -2.36 3.76 10.06
N MET A 63 -2.52 3.39 8.77
CA MET A 63 -1.87 2.22 8.19
C MET A 63 -0.35 2.35 8.20
N ALA A 64 0.20 3.52 7.84
CA ALA A 64 1.64 3.77 7.91
C ALA A 64 2.19 3.56 9.34
N GLY A 65 1.44 4.01 10.35
CA GLY A 65 1.76 3.78 11.77
C GLY A 65 1.77 2.29 12.12
N LYS A 66 0.73 1.54 11.72
CA LYS A 66 0.63 0.09 11.96
C LYS A 66 1.74 -0.72 11.28
N HIS A 67 2.08 -0.36 10.05
CA HIS A 67 3.21 -0.95 9.35
C HIS A 67 4.54 -0.66 10.06
N THR A 68 4.73 0.58 10.53
CA THR A 68 5.94 0.97 11.27
C THR A 68 6.07 0.22 12.60
N GLU A 69 4.98 0.08 13.37
CA GLU A 69 4.94 -0.69 14.62
C GLU A 69 5.40 -2.15 14.42
N ARG A 70 5.19 -2.71 13.23
CA ARG A 70 5.54 -4.08 12.87
C ARG A 70 6.90 -4.21 12.17
N GLY A 71 7.60 -3.10 11.92
CA GLY A 71 8.86 -3.11 11.16
C GLY A 71 8.69 -3.23 9.64
N ASN A 72 7.46 -3.14 9.14
CA ASN A 72 7.13 -3.19 7.71
C ASN A 72 7.35 -1.82 7.06
N HIS A 73 8.61 -1.37 7.04
CA HIS A 73 8.96 0.00 6.65
C HIS A 73 8.71 0.31 5.17
N ALA A 74 8.75 -0.70 4.29
CA ALA A 74 8.46 -0.53 2.88
C ALA A 74 6.99 -0.15 2.67
N GLU A 75 6.08 -0.88 3.31
CA GLU A 75 4.65 -0.66 3.23
C GLU A 75 4.25 0.65 3.95
N ALA A 76 4.92 0.98 5.06
CA ALA A 76 4.76 2.28 5.71
C ALA A 76 5.16 3.44 4.78
N ALA A 77 6.28 3.31 4.07
CA ALA A 77 6.72 4.30 3.10
C ALA A 77 5.70 4.47 1.97
N GLN A 78 5.15 3.38 1.43
CA GLN A 78 4.10 3.44 0.41
C GLN A 78 2.85 4.17 0.91
N CYS A 79 2.37 3.88 2.12
CA CYS A 79 1.23 4.61 2.70
C CYS A 79 1.48 6.12 2.80
N LEU A 80 2.71 6.52 3.13
CA LEU A 80 3.12 7.93 3.21
C LEU A 80 3.26 8.58 1.82
N VAL A 81 3.74 7.83 0.82
CA VAL A 81 3.79 8.27 -0.58
C VAL A 81 2.37 8.51 -1.11
N HIS A 82 1.44 7.59 -0.87
CA HIS A 82 0.01 7.80 -1.21
C HIS A 82 -0.57 9.01 -0.47
N SER A 83 -0.25 9.18 0.81
CA SER A 83 -0.66 10.36 1.58
C SER A 83 -0.15 11.67 0.96
N ALA A 84 1.12 11.70 0.55
CA ALA A 84 1.73 12.86 -0.10
C ALA A 84 1.15 13.11 -1.50
N ALA A 85 0.89 12.06 -2.27
CA ALA A 85 0.27 12.13 -3.59
C ALA A 85 -1.16 12.68 -3.51
N LEU A 86 -1.96 12.24 -2.53
CA LEU A 86 -3.29 12.77 -2.26
C LEU A 86 -3.23 14.26 -1.90
N VAL A 87 -2.34 14.66 -0.99
CA VAL A 87 -2.18 16.06 -0.63
C VAL A 87 -1.75 16.90 -1.83
N ALA A 88 -0.81 16.40 -2.64
CA ALA A 88 -0.36 17.06 -3.86
C ALA A 88 -1.49 17.25 -4.88
N GLU A 89 -2.35 16.24 -5.07
CA GLU A 89 -3.51 16.31 -5.97
C GLU A 89 -4.43 17.47 -5.60
N TYR A 90 -4.79 17.58 -4.32
CA TYR A 90 -5.69 18.64 -3.85
C TYR A 90 -5.01 20.01 -3.76
N LEU A 91 -3.72 20.09 -3.44
CA LEU A 91 -2.98 21.36 -3.50
C LEU A 91 -2.89 21.90 -4.93
N ASN A 92 -2.68 21.02 -5.91
CA ASN A 92 -2.63 21.38 -7.32
C ASN A 92 -3.99 21.87 -7.87
N MET A 93 -5.11 21.45 -7.26
CA MET A 93 -6.43 22.00 -7.58
C MET A 93 -6.64 23.43 -7.08
N LEU A 94 -6.00 23.79 -5.95
CA LEU A 94 -6.10 25.12 -5.36
C LEU A 94 -5.24 26.14 -6.10
N GLU A 95 -3.96 25.82 -6.28
CA GLU A 95 -3.01 26.75 -6.89
C GLU A 95 -1.94 25.97 -7.67
N ASP A 96 -1.78 26.31 -8.95
CA ASP A 96 -0.70 25.79 -9.78
C ASP A 96 0.60 26.52 -9.43
N LYS A 97 1.48 25.85 -8.68
CA LYS A 97 2.80 26.34 -8.32
C LYS A 97 3.87 25.52 -9.03
N PRO A 98 4.75 26.14 -9.85
CA PRO A 98 5.75 25.41 -10.63
C PRO A 98 6.76 24.56 -9.81
N TYR A 99 6.93 24.86 -8.52
CA TYR A 99 7.85 24.15 -7.63
C TYR A 99 7.18 23.03 -6.83
N LEU A 100 5.85 22.90 -6.90
CA LEU A 100 5.09 21.82 -6.28
C LEU A 100 4.86 20.69 -7.29
N PRO A 101 4.66 19.45 -6.82
CA PRO A 101 4.26 18.35 -7.69
C PRO A 101 2.93 18.63 -8.38
N ILE A 102 2.86 18.28 -9.66
CA ILE A 102 1.62 18.22 -10.44
C ILE A 102 0.85 16.98 -9.98
N GLY A 103 0.07 17.12 -8.92
CA GLY A 103 -0.80 16.10 -8.37
C GLY A 103 -0.13 14.74 -8.07
N CYS A 104 -0.94 13.69 -8.08
CA CYS A 104 -0.48 12.32 -7.79
C CYS A 104 0.46 11.77 -8.87
N VAL A 105 0.35 12.25 -10.12
CA VAL A 105 1.15 11.75 -11.26
C VAL A 105 2.65 12.01 -11.07
N SER A 106 3.01 13.04 -10.33
CA SER A 106 4.41 13.35 -9.99
C SER A 106 5.09 12.27 -9.14
N PHE A 107 4.33 11.34 -8.57
CA PHE A 107 4.81 10.27 -7.69
C PHE A 107 4.92 8.91 -8.41
N GLN A 108 4.53 8.81 -9.70
CA GLN A 108 4.51 7.55 -10.45
C GLN A 108 5.87 6.83 -10.53
N ASN A 109 6.96 7.60 -10.54
CA ASN A 109 8.32 7.03 -10.53
C ASN A 109 8.66 6.33 -9.20
N ILE A 110 7.95 6.66 -8.12
CA ILE A 110 8.06 5.97 -6.83
C ILE A 110 7.14 4.74 -6.86
N SER A 111 5.86 4.93 -7.18
CA SER A 111 4.89 3.83 -7.24
C SER A 111 3.80 4.14 -8.25
N SER A 112 3.45 3.18 -9.09
CA SER A 112 2.32 3.30 -10.02
C SER A 112 0.97 3.37 -9.31
N ASN A 113 0.87 2.82 -8.11
CA ASN A 113 -0.40 2.69 -7.38
C ASN A 113 -0.90 4.04 -6.85
N VAL A 114 -0.05 5.07 -6.79
CA VAL A 114 -0.43 6.43 -6.37
C VAL A 114 -1.51 7.06 -7.26
N LEU A 115 -1.74 6.51 -8.45
CA LEU A 115 -2.83 6.94 -9.33
C LEU A 115 -4.22 6.63 -8.76
N GLU A 116 -4.31 5.76 -7.76
CA GLU A 116 -5.52 5.57 -6.96
C GLU A 116 -5.94 6.83 -6.20
N GLU A 117 -5.03 7.79 -5.99
CA GLU A 117 -5.31 9.06 -5.32
C GLU A 117 -5.72 10.17 -6.29
N SER A 118 -5.82 9.87 -7.59
CA SER A 118 -6.23 10.85 -8.59
C SER A 118 -7.67 11.27 -8.40
N ALA A 119 -7.91 12.58 -8.38
CA ALA A 119 -9.21 13.16 -8.12
C ALA A 119 -9.86 13.57 -9.45
N VAL A 120 -10.20 12.57 -10.27
CA VAL A 120 -10.78 12.74 -11.62
C VAL A 120 -12.24 12.31 -11.77
N SER A 121 -12.91 11.90 -10.69
CA SER A 121 -14.31 11.43 -10.74
C SER A 121 -15.33 12.58 -10.67
N ASP A 122 -16.55 12.33 -11.16
CA ASP A 122 -17.70 13.26 -11.06
C ASP A 122 -18.07 13.61 -9.59
N ASP A 123 -17.65 12.77 -8.62
CA ASP A 123 -17.97 12.89 -7.20
C ASP A 123 -16.80 13.50 -6.38
N VAL A 124 -15.75 14.01 -7.05
CA VAL A 124 -14.64 14.72 -6.41
C VAL A 124 -15.14 16.02 -5.81
N VAL A 125 -14.77 16.26 -4.56
CA VAL A 125 -15.14 17.49 -3.85
C VAL A 125 -14.03 18.52 -4.03
N SER A 126 -14.39 19.76 -4.36
CA SER A 126 -13.38 20.82 -4.49
C SER A 126 -12.82 21.19 -3.11
N PRO A 127 -11.49 21.41 -2.98
CA PRO A 127 -10.92 21.94 -1.73
C PRO A 127 -11.38 23.36 -1.38
N ASP A 128 -12.08 24.08 -2.28
CA ASP A 128 -12.74 25.35 -1.97
C ASP A 128 -14.07 25.19 -1.18
N GLU A 129 -14.60 23.97 -1.09
CA GLU A 129 -15.84 23.70 -0.35
C GLU A 129 -15.59 23.66 1.17
N GLU A 130 -16.53 24.23 1.93
CA GLU A 130 -16.40 24.32 3.39
C GLU A 130 -16.30 22.94 4.04
N GLY A 131 -15.22 22.70 4.78
CA GLY A 131 -14.97 21.44 5.48
C GLY A 131 -14.07 20.44 4.76
N ILE A 132 -13.69 20.71 3.51
CA ILE A 132 -12.78 19.87 2.71
C ILE A 132 -11.34 20.34 2.87
N CYS A 133 -10.40 19.39 2.96
CA CYS A 133 -8.97 19.67 3.10
C CYS A 133 -8.63 20.59 4.28
N THR A 134 -9.41 20.49 5.38
CA THR A 134 -9.22 21.31 6.57
C THR A 134 -8.11 20.78 7.49
N GLY A 135 -7.65 19.55 7.25
CA GLY A 135 -6.56 18.94 8.01
C GLY A 135 -5.24 19.69 7.84
N LYS A 136 -4.44 19.73 8.92
CA LYS A 136 -3.12 20.38 8.98
C LYS A 136 -2.13 19.94 7.87
N TYR A 137 -2.38 18.79 7.26
CA TYR A 137 -1.53 18.20 6.23
C TYR A 137 -1.82 18.70 4.82
N PHE A 138 -2.99 19.30 4.54
CA PHE A 138 -3.30 19.93 3.25
C PHE A 138 -2.67 21.32 3.13
N THR A 139 -1.35 21.36 3.31
CA THR A 139 -0.51 22.55 3.22
C THR A 139 0.84 22.14 2.62
N GLU A 140 1.60 23.08 2.06
CA GLU A 140 2.96 22.82 1.58
C GLU A 140 3.86 22.21 2.67
N LEU A 141 3.73 22.72 3.91
CA LEU A 141 4.46 22.18 5.06
C LEU A 141 4.03 20.75 5.41
N GLY A 142 2.74 20.46 5.30
CA GLY A 142 2.19 19.12 5.47
C GLY A 142 2.72 18.13 4.44
N LEU A 143 2.73 18.53 3.17
CA LEU A 143 3.30 17.76 2.06
C LEU A 143 4.80 17.47 2.29
N VAL A 144 5.58 18.48 2.62
CA VAL A 144 7.01 18.34 2.99
C VAL A 144 7.18 17.33 4.13
N GLY A 145 6.37 17.43 5.19
CA GLY A 145 6.44 16.52 6.32
C GLY A 145 6.10 15.06 5.97
N LEU A 146 5.17 14.83 5.03
CA LEU A 146 4.84 13.49 4.54
C LEU A 146 5.99 12.90 3.68
N LEU A 147 6.55 13.71 2.78
CA LEU A 147 7.70 13.32 1.94
C LEU A 147 8.95 13.00 2.77
N GLU A 148 9.24 13.80 3.80
CA GLU A 148 10.36 13.54 4.72
C GLU A 148 10.18 12.22 5.49
N GLN A 149 8.95 11.92 5.94
CA GLN A 149 8.63 10.66 6.60
C GLN A 149 8.72 9.47 5.62
N ALA A 150 8.23 9.61 4.39
CA ALA A 150 8.34 8.59 3.34
C ALA A 150 9.80 8.27 3.02
N ALA A 151 10.64 9.31 2.82
CA ALA A 151 12.05 9.15 2.56
C ALA A 151 12.81 8.50 3.73
N TYR A 152 12.41 8.76 4.98
CA TYR A 152 12.94 8.08 6.15
C TYR A 152 12.52 6.60 6.18
N ALA A 153 11.25 6.29 5.95
CA ALA A 153 10.74 4.93 5.93
C ALA A 153 11.40 4.09 4.82
N PHE A 154 11.59 4.63 3.62
CA PHE A 154 12.36 3.95 2.56
C PHE A 154 13.80 3.67 2.95
N SER A 155 14.45 4.60 3.67
CA SER A 155 15.80 4.38 4.21
C SER A 155 15.85 3.20 5.18
N MET A 156 14.86 3.10 6.06
CA MET A 156 14.73 2.00 7.03
C MET A 156 14.43 0.67 6.32
N ALA A 157 13.69 0.71 5.21
CA ALA A 157 13.42 -0.42 4.34
C ALA A 157 14.58 -0.79 3.39
N GLN A 158 15.70 -0.06 3.42
CA GLN A 158 16.84 -0.23 2.51
C GLN A 158 16.49 -0.04 1.01
N MET A 159 15.42 0.69 0.73
CA MET A 159 14.94 1.05 -0.61
C MET A 159 15.47 2.43 -1.00
N TYR A 160 16.78 2.52 -1.14
CA TYR A 160 17.52 3.77 -1.37
C TYR A 160 17.20 4.42 -2.72
N GLU A 161 16.85 3.62 -3.73
CA GLU A 161 16.44 4.07 -5.05
C GLU A 161 15.07 4.79 -4.97
N ALA A 162 14.09 4.23 -4.26
CA ALA A 162 12.80 4.90 -4.00
C ALA A 162 12.94 6.14 -3.10
N GLN A 163 13.87 6.10 -2.14
CA GLN A 163 14.23 7.27 -1.34
C GLN A 163 14.74 8.41 -2.23
N ASN A 164 15.58 8.11 -3.22
CA ASN A 164 16.06 9.10 -4.18
C ASN A 164 14.91 9.73 -4.99
N GLU A 165 14.00 8.92 -5.52
CA GLU A 165 12.82 9.43 -6.23
C GLU A 165 11.95 10.32 -5.33
N THR A 166 11.81 9.98 -4.04
CA THR A 166 11.10 10.83 -3.07
C THR A 166 11.77 12.20 -2.90
N TYR A 167 13.12 12.24 -2.81
CA TYR A 167 13.84 13.51 -2.68
C TYR A 167 13.80 14.36 -3.95
N LYS A 168 13.67 13.77 -5.15
CA LYS A 168 13.48 14.54 -6.39
C LYS A 168 12.20 15.38 -6.37
N ILE A 169 11.18 14.96 -5.64
CA ILE A 169 9.95 15.75 -5.43
C ILE A 169 10.19 16.85 -4.38
N LEU A 170 10.97 16.55 -3.35
CA LEU A 170 11.19 17.47 -2.22
C LEU A 170 12.18 18.61 -2.52
N ILE A 171 13.20 18.36 -3.35
CA ILE A 171 14.27 19.32 -3.66
C ILE A 171 13.71 20.63 -4.26
N PRO A 172 12.87 20.62 -5.31
CA PRO A 172 12.33 21.85 -5.90
C PRO A 172 11.59 22.74 -4.89
N ILE A 173 10.89 22.14 -3.93
CA ILE A 173 10.17 22.86 -2.87
C ILE A 173 11.18 23.64 -2.01
N HIS A 174 12.25 22.99 -1.54
CA HIS A 174 13.26 23.66 -0.73
C HIS A 174 14.15 24.65 -1.49
N GLU A 175 14.32 24.46 -2.80
CA GLU A 175 14.96 25.45 -3.68
C GLU A 175 14.13 26.72 -3.75
N ALA A 176 12.81 26.61 -3.94
CA ALA A 176 11.90 27.75 -3.94
C ALA A 176 11.90 28.50 -2.59
N GLU A 177 11.96 27.77 -1.48
CA GLU A 177 12.10 28.32 -0.11
C GLU A 177 13.50 28.90 0.17
N ARG A 178 14.49 28.70 -0.71
CA ARG A 178 15.92 29.02 -0.48
C ARG A 178 16.48 28.40 0.80
N SER A 179 16.00 27.21 1.15
CA SER A 179 16.36 26.51 2.38
C SER A 179 17.66 25.71 2.22
N HIS A 180 18.79 26.42 2.07
CA HIS A 180 20.10 25.81 1.81
C HIS A 180 20.53 24.79 2.87
N LYS A 181 20.11 24.98 4.13
CA LYS A 181 20.37 24.01 5.21
C LYS A 181 19.66 22.67 4.96
N LYS A 182 18.38 22.70 4.59
CA LYS A 182 17.61 21.49 4.27
C LYS A 182 18.17 20.80 3.02
N LEU A 183 18.49 21.56 1.98
CA LEU A 183 19.13 21.04 0.78
C LEU A 183 20.45 20.32 1.09
N ALA A 184 21.33 20.93 1.89
CA ALA A 184 22.56 20.28 2.33
C ALA A 184 22.30 18.97 3.09
N THR A 185 21.30 18.93 3.97
CA THR A 185 20.89 17.71 4.67
C THR A 185 20.39 16.63 3.71
N ILE A 186 19.55 16.99 2.73
CA ILE A 186 19.02 16.05 1.74
C ILE A 186 20.15 15.45 0.91
N HIS A 187 21.05 16.28 0.39
CA HIS A 187 22.18 15.80 -0.40
C HIS A 187 23.15 14.93 0.41
N GLY A 188 23.34 15.20 1.71
CA GLY A 188 24.07 14.32 2.61
C GLY A 188 23.42 12.94 2.74
N LYS A 189 22.10 12.89 2.96
CA LYS A 189 21.34 11.62 3.01
C LYS A 189 21.39 10.86 1.68
N LEU A 190 21.32 11.56 0.54
CA LEU A 190 21.46 10.95 -0.79
C LEU A 190 22.86 10.35 -0.99
N GLN A 191 23.90 11.05 -0.57
CA GLN A 191 25.27 10.51 -0.60
C GLN A 191 25.35 9.20 0.20
N GLU A 192 24.81 9.18 1.42
CA GLU A 192 24.77 7.97 2.25
C GLU A 192 23.97 6.85 1.58
N ALA A 193 22.80 7.16 1.01
CA ALA A 193 21.94 6.21 0.31
C ALA A 193 22.68 5.54 -0.87
N PHE A 194 23.34 6.32 -1.74
CA PHE A 194 24.11 5.78 -2.85
C PHE A 194 25.33 4.97 -2.38
N GLN A 195 25.98 5.36 -1.29
CA GLN A 195 27.04 4.56 -0.69
C GLN A 195 26.52 3.21 -0.17
N GLN A 196 25.32 3.16 0.39
CA GLN A 196 24.69 1.90 0.81
C GLN A 196 24.37 1.00 -0.39
N ILE A 197 23.82 1.56 -1.49
CA ILE A 197 23.58 0.81 -2.73
C ILE A 197 24.87 0.14 -3.21
N ILE A 198 25.95 0.92 -3.40
CA ILE A 198 27.24 0.41 -3.87
C ILE A 198 27.77 -0.71 -2.96
N LYS A 199 27.73 -0.49 -1.64
CA LYS A 199 28.24 -1.45 -0.67
C LYS A 199 27.44 -2.75 -0.66
N GLN A 200 26.12 -2.66 -0.74
CA GLN A 200 25.24 -3.80 -0.58
C GLN A 200 25.06 -4.60 -1.87
N ASP A 201 25.16 -3.97 -3.04
CA ASP A 201 25.20 -4.64 -4.33
C ASP A 201 26.46 -5.50 -4.47
N GLN A 202 27.62 -5.02 -4.00
CA GLN A 202 28.85 -5.81 -3.96
C GLN A 202 28.77 -6.98 -2.96
N ALA A 203 28.03 -6.81 -1.87
CA ALA A 203 27.93 -7.80 -0.81
C ALA A 203 26.77 -8.81 -1.01
N GLY A 204 25.83 -8.54 -1.92
CA GLY A 204 24.63 -9.36 -2.14
C GLY A 204 23.71 -9.45 -0.91
N LYS A 205 23.62 -8.39 -0.11
CA LYS A 205 22.96 -8.43 1.22
C LYS A 205 21.56 -7.83 1.29
N ARG A 206 21.12 -7.07 0.28
CA ARG A 206 19.75 -6.55 0.24
C ARG A 206 18.80 -7.67 -0.08
N MET A 207 17.74 -7.77 0.71
CA MET A 207 16.71 -8.79 0.55
C MET A 207 15.36 -8.10 0.82
N PHE A 208 14.53 -7.96 -0.21
CA PHE A 208 13.31 -7.11 -0.16
C PHE A 208 12.02 -7.85 0.21
N GLY A 209 12.07 -9.18 0.21
CA GLY A 209 10.97 -10.04 0.62
C GLY A 209 10.99 -11.38 -0.12
N THR A 210 10.14 -12.30 0.33
CA THR A 210 9.77 -13.51 -0.41
C THR A 210 8.27 -13.51 -0.64
N PHE A 211 7.83 -14.07 -1.76
CA PHE A 211 6.44 -14.00 -2.19
C PHE A 211 5.78 -15.39 -2.15
N PHE A 212 4.54 -15.43 -1.67
CA PHE A 212 3.74 -16.64 -1.59
C PHE A 212 2.33 -16.37 -2.11
N ARG A 213 1.84 -17.19 -3.03
CA ARG A 213 0.40 -17.26 -3.32
C ARG A 213 -0.27 -17.99 -2.16
N VAL A 214 -1.26 -17.35 -1.54
CA VAL A 214 -2.07 -17.90 -0.44
C VAL A 214 -3.52 -17.90 -0.88
N GLY A 215 -4.10 -19.09 -1.01
CA GLY A 215 -5.51 -19.29 -1.34
C GLY A 215 -6.29 -19.82 -0.13
N PHE A 216 -7.48 -19.29 0.10
CA PHE A 216 -8.35 -19.67 1.21
C PHE A 216 -9.59 -20.39 0.66
N TYR A 217 -9.89 -21.58 1.18
CA TYR A 217 -10.99 -22.40 0.68
C TYR A 217 -11.79 -23.05 1.81
N GLY A 218 -13.11 -22.92 1.76
CA GLY A 218 -14.06 -23.45 2.73
C GLY A 218 -14.82 -22.34 3.46
N SER A 219 -16.11 -22.56 3.66
CA SER A 219 -17.05 -21.54 4.15
C SER A 219 -16.74 -20.96 5.54
N LYS A 220 -15.84 -21.59 6.30
CA LYS A 220 -15.32 -21.06 7.58
C LYS A 220 -14.53 -19.76 7.42
N PHE A 221 -13.95 -19.54 6.25
CA PHE A 221 -13.22 -18.32 5.91
C PHE A 221 -14.14 -17.13 5.60
N GLY A 222 -15.45 -17.34 5.44
CA GLY A 222 -16.40 -16.26 5.16
C GLY A 222 -16.06 -15.58 3.84
N ASP A 223 -15.79 -14.28 3.86
CA ASP A 223 -15.47 -13.50 2.66
C ASP A 223 -14.14 -13.89 1.99
N LEU A 224 -13.27 -14.62 2.70
CA LEU A 224 -12.03 -15.14 2.13
C LEU A 224 -12.25 -16.45 1.35
N ASP A 225 -13.41 -17.09 1.43
CA ASP A 225 -13.65 -18.38 0.75
C ASP A 225 -13.59 -18.23 -0.78
N GLY A 226 -12.59 -18.88 -1.38
CA GLY A 226 -12.29 -18.85 -2.82
C GLY A 226 -11.32 -17.74 -3.25
N GLU A 227 -10.89 -16.89 -2.32
CA GLU A 227 -9.99 -15.77 -2.63
C GLU A 227 -8.51 -16.19 -2.57
N GLU A 228 -7.71 -15.64 -3.49
CA GLU A 228 -6.28 -15.84 -3.57
C GLU A 228 -5.52 -14.52 -3.50
N PHE A 229 -4.41 -14.52 -2.77
CA PHE A 229 -3.59 -13.33 -2.52
C PHE A 229 -2.12 -13.63 -2.74
N VAL A 230 -1.35 -12.59 -3.03
CA VAL A 230 0.12 -12.66 -2.99
C VAL A 230 0.60 -12.03 -1.68
N TYR A 231 1.14 -12.86 -0.79
CA TYR A 231 1.71 -12.45 0.47
C TYR A 231 3.19 -12.12 0.27
N LYS A 232 3.60 -10.94 0.70
CA LYS A 232 5.00 -10.53 0.77
C LYS A 232 5.51 -10.71 2.21
N GLU A 233 6.37 -11.69 2.41
CA GLU A 233 7.00 -11.99 3.69
C GLU A 233 8.39 -11.35 3.81
N PRO A 234 8.93 -11.21 5.04
CA PRO A 234 10.33 -10.86 5.26
C PRO A 234 11.28 -11.80 4.52
N ALA A 235 12.44 -11.28 4.13
CA ALA A 235 13.15 -11.80 2.96
C ALA A 235 13.90 -13.13 3.12
N ILE A 236 13.73 -13.82 4.25
CA ILE A 236 14.32 -15.15 4.52
C ILE A 236 13.22 -16.17 4.87
N THR A 237 11.95 -15.74 4.94
CA THR A 237 10.83 -16.61 5.30
C THR A 237 10.67 -17.71 4.26
N LYS A 238 10.65 -18.96 4.75
CA LYS A 238 10.51 -20.16 3.92
C LYS A 238 9.07 -20.66 3.93
N LEU A 239 8.68 -21.40 2.89
CA LEU A 239 7.33 -21.98 2.78
C LEU A 239 6.84 -22.71 4.05
N PRO A 240 7.65 -23.56 4.72
CA PRO A 240 7.18 -24.22 5.94
C PRO A 240 6.90 -23.27 7.10
N GLU A 241 7.60 -22.13 7.16
CA GLU A 241 7.47 -21.15 8.24
C GLU A 241 6.15 -20.39 8.11
N ILE A 242 5.83 -19.84 6.93
CA ILE A 242 4.55 -19.19 6.68
C ILE A 242 3.39 -20.20 6.74
N ALA A 243 3.56 -21.42 6.20
CA ALA A 243 2.52 -22.45 6.26
C ALA A 243 2.17 -22.79 7.72
N HIS A 244 3.18 -23.00 8.57
CA HIS A 244 2.96 -23.28 9.97
C HIS A 244 2.36 -22.08 10.72
N ARG A 245 2.79 -20.85 10.40
CA ARG A 245 2.24 -19.62 10.98
C ARG A 245 0.74 -19.47 10.68
N LEU A 246 0.34 -19.61 9.41
CA LEU A 246 -1.06 -19.50 9.00
C LEU A 246 -1.89 -20.67 9.51
N GLU A 247 -1.39 -21.91 9.40
CA GLU A 247 -2.06 -23.10 9.93
C GLU A 247 -2.33 -22.95 11.42
N SER A 248 -1.32 -22.59 12.22
CA SER A 248 -1.47 -22.42 13.67
C SER A 248 -2.47 -21.31 14.01
N PHE A 249 -2.38 -20.17 13.33
CA PHE A 249 -3.28 -19.04 13.55
C PHE A 249 -4.75 -19.42 13.30
N TYR A 250 -5.04 -20.03 12.15
CA TYR A 250 -6.41 -20.43 11.83
C TYR A 250 -6.87 -21.66 12.64
N ALA A 251 -5.96 -22.54 13.03
CA ALA A 251 -6.25 -23.68 13.89
C ALA A 251 -6.67 -23.23 15.30
N ASP A 252 -6.03 -22.21 15.86
CA ASP A 252 -6.42 -21.63 17.16
C ASP A 252 -7.83 -21.01 17.10
N ARG A 253 -8.24 -20.50 15.93
CA ARG A 253 -9.54 -19.89 15.72
C ARG A 253 -10.67 -20.88 15.41
N PHE A 254 -10.41 -21.85 14.54
CA PHE A 254 -11.43 -22.77 14.03
C PHE A 254 -11.40 -24.14 14.71
N GLY A 255 -10.27 -24.52 15.31
CA GLY A 255 -9.99 -25.85 15.86
C GLY A 255 -8.95 -26.60 15.03
N GLN A 256 -8.00 -27.27 15.70
CA GLN A 256 -6.86 -27.94 15.06
C GLN A 256 -7.25 -28.98 14.00
N ASP A 257 -8.32 -29.75 14.23
CA ASP A 257 -8.75 -30.79 13.28
C ASP A 257 -9.52 -30.25 12.06
N LEU A 258 -9.81 -28.94 12.05
CA LEU A 258 -10.62 -28.29 11.01
C LEU A 258 -9.80 -27.53 9.97
N VAL A 259 -8.51 -27.31 10.20
CA VAL A 259 -7.63 -26.58 9.28
C VAL A 259 -6.67 -27.54 8.60
N GLU A 260 -6.47 -27.38 7.29
CA GLU A 260 -5.58 -28.24 6.51
C GLU A 260 -4.82 -27.44 5.45
N VAL A 261 -3.50 -27.61 5.39
CA VAL A 261 -2.67 -26.96 4.37
C VAL A 261 -2.58 -27.84 3.10
N ILE A 262 -3.05 -27.31 1.98
CA ILE A 262 -2.90 -27.93 0.66
C ILE A 262 -1.46 -27.69 0.18
N LYS A 263 -0.72 -28.78 0.00
CA LYS A 263 0.68 -28.77 -0.47
C LYS A 263 0.82 -28.79 -1.98
N ASP A 264 -0.22 -29.23 -2.68
CA ASP A 264 -0.26 -29.23 -4.14
C ASP A 264 -0.50 -27.80 -4.64
N SER A 265 0.21 -27.38 -5.70
CA SER A 265 0.11 -26.02 -6.25
C SER A 265 -0.92 -25.88 -7.38
N SER A 266 -1.52 -26.99 -7.83
CA SER A 266 -2.53 -26.98 -8.90
C SER A 266 -3.79 -26.23 -8.46
N PRO A 267 -4.60 -25.74 -9.42
CA PRO A 267 -5.89 -25.13 -9.10
C PRO A 267 -6.75 -26.05 -8.21
N VAL A 268 -7.28 -25.49 -7.13
CA VAL A 268 -8.06 -26.25 -6.14
C VAL A 268 -9.47 -26.47 -6.67
N ASP A 269 -9.90 -27.73 -6.68
CA ASP A 269 -11.28 -28.09 -6.99
C ASP A 269 -12.12 -28.15 -5.70
N SER A 270 -12.88 -27.08 -5.45
CA SER A 270 -13.71 -26.93 -4.24
C SER A 270 -14.74 -28.06 -4.07
N SER A 271 -15.13 -28.75 -5.14
CA SER A 271 -16.08 -29.86 -5.06
C SER A 271 -15.52 -31.11 -4.36
N ARG A 272 -14.18 -31.21 -4.28
CA ARG A 272 -13.46 -32.34 -3.68
C ARG A 272 -13.05 -32.09 -2.23
N LEU A 273 -13.27 -30.89 -1.72
CA LEU A 273 -12.92 -30.49 -0.36
C LEU A 273 -14.02 -30.90 0.63
N HIS A 274 -13.65 -31.16 1.89
CA HIS A 274 -14.65 -31.41 2.92
C HIS A 274 -15.40 -30.12 3.28
N PRO A 275 -16.74 -30.10 3.24
CA PRO A 275 -17.53 -28.88 3.49
C PRO A 275 -17.35 -28.25 4.88
N ASN A 276 -16.90 -29.02 5.87
CA ASN A 276 -16.74 -28.57 7.25
C ASN A 276 -15.30 -28.19 7.61
N LYS A 277 -14.35 -28.29 6.67
CA LYS A 277 -12.94 -27.94 6.87
C LYS A 277 -12.58 -26.61 6.22
N ALA A 278 -11.50 -26.03 6.70
CA ALA A 278 -10.87 -24.82 6.20
C ALA A 278 -9.53 -25.22 5.58
N TYR A 279 -9.35 -24.95 4.29
CA TYR A 279 -8.15 -25.28 3.54
C TYR A 279 -7.36 -24.03 3.18
N ILE A 280 -6.06 -24.06 3.41
CA ILE A 280 -5.15 -22.98 3.00
C ILE A 280 -4.17 -23.57 1.99
N GLN A 281 -4.14 -23.05 0.77
CA GLN A 281 -3.14 -23.41 -0.21
C GLN A 281 -2.01 -22.40 -0.20
N LEU A 282 -0.77 -22.85 -0.01
CA LEU A 282 0.41 -21.99 -0.09
C LEU A 282 1.35 -22.46 -1.19
N THR A 283 1.75 -21.54 -2.06
CA THR A 283 2.72 -21.80 -3.12
C THR A 283 3.76 -20.68 -3.15
N TYR A 284 5.05 -21.03 -3.11
CA TYR A 284 6.12 -20.06 -3.33
C TYR A 284 6.05 -19.54 -4.78
N VAL A 285 6.15 -18.23 -4.95
CA VAL A 285 6.15 -17.58 -6.25
C VAL A 285 7.34 -16.64 -6.39
N GLU A 286 7.79 -16.47 -7.62
CA GLU A 286 8.83 -15.51 -7.99
C GLU A 286 8.21 -14.45 -8.90
N PRO A 287 8.67 -13.19 -8.83
CA PRO A 287 8.23 -12.17 -9.77
C PRO A 287 8.46 -12.60 -11.21
N TYR A 288 7.46 -12.42 -12.05
CA TYR A 288 7.53 -12.74 -13.46
C TYR A 288 7.77 -11.48 -14.28
N PHE A 289 8.67 -11.56 -15.27
CA PHE A 289 8.97 -10.48 -16.20
C PHE A 289 9.01 -11.02 -17.61
N ASP A 290 8.37 -10.32 -18.54
CA ASP A 290 8.50 -10.64 -19.96
C ASP A 290 9.85 -10.18 -20.54
N LEU A 291 10.12 -10.54 -21.80
CA LEU A 291 11.36 -10.17 -22.48
C LEU A 291 11.55 -8.65 -22.68
N TYR A 292 10.47 -7.87 -22.62
CA TYR A 292 10.51 -6.42 -22.72
C TYR A 292 10.88 -5.81 -21.36
N GLU A 293 10.18 -6.19 -20.28
CA GLU A 293 10.46 -5.74 -18.91
C GLU A 293 11.89 -6.08 -18.46
N MET A 294 12.39 -7.25 -18.85
CA MET A 294 13.75 -7.68 -18.53
C MET A 294 14.85 -6.78 -19.13
N LYS A 295 14.54 -5.92 -20.11
CA LYS A 295 15.48 -4.93 -20.64
C LYS A 295 15.66 -3.73 -19.71
N ASP A 296 14.58 -3.34 -19.03
CA ASP A 296 14.56 -2.16 -18.15
C ASP A 296 14.88 -2.56 -16.70
N ARG A 297 14.54 -3.79 -16.29
CA ARG A 297 14.82 -4.32 -14.94
C ARG A 297 16.23 -4.89 -14.84
N ILE A 298 17.21 -4.01 -14.71
CA ILE A 298 18.64 -4.37 -14.75
C ILE A 298 19.14 -4.77 -13.35
N SER A 299 18.86 -3.96 -12.34
CA SER A 299 19.40 -4.14 -10.99
C SER A 299 18.59 -5.14 -10.15
N TYR A 300 19.13 -5.52 -8.99
CA TYR A 300 18.38 -6.33 -8.02
C TYR A 300 17.17 -5.57 -7.48
N PHE A 301 17.28 -4.24 -7.27
CA PHE A 301 16.15 -3.41 -6.86
C PHE A 301 15.04 -3.41 -7.92
N ASP A 302 15.38 -3.22 -9.19
CA ASP A 302 14.38 -3.17 -10.27
C ASP A 302 13.61 -4.49 -10.42
N LYS A 303 14.20 -5.62 -10.03
CA LYS A 303 13.55 -6.94 -10.05
C LYS A 303 12.73 -7.24 -8.80
N ASN A 304 12.71 -6.34 -7.82
CA ASN A 304 12.03 -6.54 -6.54
C ASN A 304 11.14 -5.37 -6.12
N TYR A 305 10.97 -4.37 -6.99
CA TYR A 305 10.21 -3.16 -6.71
C TYR A 305 9.26 -2.84 -7.87
N ASN A 306 8.07 -2.30 -7.55
CA ASN A 306 6.97 -2.07 -8.50
C ASN A 306 6.68 -3.31 -9.36
N LEU A 307 6.34 -4.42 -8.68
CA LEU A 307 6.01 -5.71 -9.29
C LEU A 307 4.51 -5.80 -9.54
N SER A 308 4.13 -6.45 -10.64
CA SER A 308 2.71 -6.62 -11.01
C SER A 308 2.34 -8.06 -11.39
N GLN A 309 3.32 -8.95 -11.57
CA GLN A 309 3.16 -10.34 -11.99
C GLN A 309 4.16 -11.24 -11.28
#